data_AF-A0A1L3GFE6-F1
#
_entry.id   AF-A0A1L3GFE6-F1
#
_cell.length_a   1.000
_cell.length_b   1.000
_cell.length_c   1.000
_cell.angle_alpha   90.00
_cell.angle_beta   90.00
_cell.angle_gamma   90.00
#
_symmetry.space_group_name_H-M   'P 1'
#
loop_
_entity.id
_entity.type
_entity.pdbx_description
1 polymer ?
#
loop_
_entity_poly.entity_id
_entity_poly.type
_entity_poly.pdbx_seq_one_letter_code
_entity_poly.pdbx_strand_id
1 'polypeptide(L)'
;MNESFAAIILAAGFSSRMGAFKPLLRLGAETALEKSIKLFRRTGIAHLQVVVGHQSEALIPLIEDLNVCCTINPRYQEGMFTSVQCAMARLPEGIDAFFMQPVDIPLTRNRTLDALIRARQATGKGIIHPVFWGKRGHPPLISTTYRDLILQSDGEGGLKALLLPFADNILEIEVPDEHCTLDMDTPADYAYLLYRQEHFAVPSHRECEHLLTHHFSVSEKVAAHSRQVARVALTLTSHLNQAGIVMDRELVRAAALLHDCCRSQTDHARTGARALRELGYETIAGPVASHMDIDVPPEAVPTLHEVLFLADKLVMGSRLTDLNERFAEKLERFSGQPAIVDAIERRRQAACRIGKKCETIFKRSLTEVLRRDHLDELEG
;
A
#
# COMPACT_ATOMS: atom_id res chain seq x y z
N MET A 1 -29.49 3.22 -12.15
CA MET A 1 -28.98 4.40 -12.88
C MET A 1 -27.48 4.41 -12.68
N ASN A 2 -26.70 4.79 -13.71
CA ASN A 2 -25.24 4.90 -13.55
C ASN A 2 -24.98 6.25 -12.87
N GLU A 3 -24.47 6.25 -11.64
CA GLU A 3 -24.15 7.49 -10.92
C GLU A 3 -23.00 8.24 -11.62
N SER A 4 -23.09 9.56 -11.62
CA SER A 4 -22.08 10.47 -12.15
C SER A 4 -21.20 11.01 -11.03
N PHE A 5 -19.89 10.87 -11.20
CA PHE A 5 -18.90 11.27 -10.22
C PHE A 5 -17.98 12.38 -10.74
N ALA A 6 -17.60 13.28 -9.86
CA ALA A 6 -16.56 14.29 -10.11
C ALA A 6 -15.38 14.12 -9.15
N ALA A 7 -14.26 14.78 -9.44
CA ALA A 7 -13.17 14.95 -8.50
C ALA A 7 -12.75 16.41 -8.41
N ILE A 8 -12.59 16.88 -7.17
CA ILE A 8 -12.16 18.22 -6.83
C ILE A 8 -10.81 18.10 -6.15
N ILE A 9 -9.79 18.67 -6.79
CA ILE A 9 -8.42 18.71 -6.29
C ILE A 9 -8.16 20.09 -5.71
N LEU A 10 -7.87 20.16 -4.41
CA LEU A 10 -7.58 21.40 -3.70
C LEU A 10 -6.08 21.69 -3.72
N ALA A 11 -5.67 22.74 -4.44
CA ALA A 11 -4.29 23.16 -4.63
C ALA A 11 -4.06 24.67 -4.37
N ALA A 12 -4.93 25.28 -3.56
CA ALA A 12 -4.93 26.72 -3.31
C ALA A 12 -4.07 27.18 -2.10
N GLY A 13 -3.56 26.24 -1.30
CA GLY A 13 -2.92 26.51 -0.02
C GLY A 13 -1.47 27.05 -0.11
N PHE A 14 -1.03 27.72 0.96
CA PHE A 14 0.27 28.40 1.03
C PHE A 14 1.51 27.49 1.02
N SER A 15 1.38 26.22 1.38
CA SER A 15 2.53 25.29 1.52
C SER A 15 3.61 25.74 2.53
N SER A 16 3.28 26.62 3.49
CA SER A 16 4.27 27.35 4.30
C SER A 16 5.23 26.48 5.11
N ARG A 17 4.77 25.35 5.67
CA ARG A 17 5.59 24.43 6.48
C ARG A 17 6.61 23.64 5.66
N MET A 18 6.34 23.45 4.38
CA MET A 18 7.18 22.67 3.48
C MET A 18 8.36 23.48 2.93
N GLY A 19 8.28 24.82 2.95
CA GLY A 19 9.29 25.70 2.33
C GLY A 19 9.36 25.59 0.81
N ALA A 20 8.46 24.82 0.19
CA ALA A 20 8.35 24.61 -1.25
C ALA A 20 6.88 24.53 -1.66
N PHE A 21 6.58 24.89 -2.91
CA PHE A 21 5.21 24.88 -3.40
C PHE A 21 4.76 23.45 -3.73
N LYS A 22 4.02 22.85 -2.79
CA LYS A 22 3.63 21.43 -2.80
C LYS A 22 3.05 20.93 -4.13
N PRO A 23 2.12 21.62 -4.81
CA PRO A 23 1.49 21.08 -6.02
C PRO A 23 2.50 20.76 -7.14
N LEU A 24 3.65 21.45 -7.18
CA LEU A 24 4.71 21.28 -8.17
C LEU A 24 5.88 20.39 -7.70
N LEU A 25 5.84 19.89 -6.46
CA LEU A 25 6.84 18.92 -5.99
C LEU A 25 6.75 17.63 -6.79
N ARG A 26 7.91 17.06 -7.15
CA ARG A 26 8.01 15.91 -8.03
C ARG A 26 8.10 14.60 -7.27
N LEU A 27 7.20 13.67 -7.58
CA LEU A 27 7.23 12.30 -7.09
C LEU A 27 7.56 11.39 -8.28
N GLY A 28 8.85 11.17 -8.50
CA GLY A 28 9.36 10.53 -9.72
C GLY A 28 9.26 11.47 -10.92
N ALA A 29 8.66 11.00 -12.02
CA ALA A 29 8.56 11.79 -13.25
C ALA A 29 7.48 12.89 -13.19
N GLU A 30 6.54 12.81 -12.24
CA GLU A 30 5.30 13.60 -12.20
C GLU A 30 5.29 14.52 -10.98
N THR A 31 4.66 15.68 -11.10
CA THR A 31 4.29 16.53 -9.97
C THR A 31 3.15 15.92 -9.13
N ALA A 32 2.99 16.38 -7.90
CA ALA A 32 1.87 15.97 -7.04
C ALA A 32 0.50 16.25 -7.66
N LEU A 33 0.35 17.40 -8.34
CA LEU A 33 -0.88 17.74 -9.07
C LEU A 33 -1.14 16.78 -10.23
N GLU A 34 -0.13 16.50 -11.06
CA GLU A 34 -0.25 15.54 -12.16
C GLU A 34 -0.63 14.14 -11.69
N LYS A 35 -0.04 13.68 -10.57
CA LYS A 35 -0.39 12.40 -9.95
C LYS A 35 -1.85 12.34 -9.54
N SER A 36 -2.33 13.38 -8.85
CA SER A 36 -3.72 13.49 -8.40
C SER A 36 -4.69 13.47 -9.59
N ILE A 37 -4.38 14.21 -10.66
CA ILE A 37 -5.18 14.21 -11.89
C ILE A 37 -5.19 12.83 -12.55
N LYS A 38 -4.02 12.18 -12.69
CA LYS A 38 -3.89 10.86 -13.32
C LYS A 38 -4.60 9.76 -12.55
N LEU A 39 -4.60 9.82 -11.22
CA LEU A 39 -5.37 8.91 -10.35
C LEU A 39 -6.86 8.91 -10.78
N PHE A 40 -7.52 10.06 -10.76
CA PHE A 40 -8.94 10.13 -11.10
C PHE A 40 -9.25 9.79 -12.56
N ARG A 41 -8.38 10.15 -13.50
CA ARG A 41 -8.51 9.75 -14.90
C ARG A 41 -8.51 8.24 -15.09
N ARG A 42 -7.61 7.54 -14.40
CA ARG A 42 -7.52 6.07 -14.48
C ARG A 42 -8.74 5.38 -13.88
N THR A 43 -9.41 6.00 -12.91
CA THR A 43 -10.69 5.54 -12.35
C THR A 43 -11.90 5.88 -13.24
N GLY A 44 -11.70 6.58 -14.36
CA GLY A 44 -12.78 6.92 -15.31
C GLY A 44 -13.62 8.12 -14.89
N ILE A 45 -13.13 8.94 -13.96
CA ILE A 45 -13.83 10.16 -13.52
C ILE A 45 -13.62 11.25 -14.58
N ALA A 46 -14.68 11.61 -15.29
CA ALA A 46 -14.64 12.56 -16.40
C ALA A 46 -14.60 14.02 -15.93
N HIS A 47 -15.33 14.35 -14.86
CA HIS A 47 -15.41 15.72 -14.35
C HIS A 47 -14.32 15.98 -13.32
N LEU A 48 -13.21 16.55 -13.77
CA LEU A 48 -12.08 16.94 -12.93
C LEU A 48 -12.01 18.46 -12.81
N GLN A 49 -11.86 18.93 -11.57
CA GLN A 49 -11.72 20.33 -11.25
C GLN A 49 -10.55 20.52 -10.30
N VAL A 50 -9.64 21.45 -10.62
CA VAL A 50 -8.54 21.86 -9.76
C VAL A 50 -8.83 23.26 -9.23
N VAL A 51 -8.83 23.41 -7.91
CA VAL A 51 -8.97 24.70 -7.25
C VAL A 51 -7.59 25.25 -6.92
N VAL A 52 -7.25 26.40 -7.49
CA VAL A 52 -5.98 27.11 -7.28
C VAL A 52 -6.21 28.41 -6.51
N GLY A 53 -5.15 28.95 -5.94
CA GLY A 53 -5.19 30.18 -5.14
C GLY A 53 -3.79 30.78 -5.07
N HIS A 54 -3.06 30.50 -3.99
CA HIS A 54 -1.66 30.90 -3.89
C HIS A 54 -0.85 30.38 -5.08
N GLN A 55 -0.06 31.27 -5.72
CA GLN A 55 0.78 30.97 -6.89
C GLN A 55 0.01 30.31 -8.06
N SER A 56 -1.26 30.69 -8.26
CA SER A 56 -2.11 30.16 -9.34
C SER A 56 -1.49 30.27 -10.73
N GLU A 57 -0.74 31.35 -10.99
CA GLU A 57 -0.03 31.61 -12.24
C GLU A 57 0.98 30.51 -12.61
N ALA A 58 1.53 29.81 -11.62
CA ALA A 58 2.44 28.69 -11.85
C ALA A 58 1.70 27.37 -12.15
N LEU A 59 0.42 27.25 -11.78
CA LEU A 59 -0.38 26.03 -11.96
C LEU A 59 -1.27 26.08 -13.19
N ILE A 60 -1.78 27.25 -13.56
CA ILE A 60 -2.75 27.40 -14.67
C ILE A 60 -2.22 26.78 -15.98
N PRO A 61 -0.99 27.06 -16.45
CA PRO A 61 -0.49 26.46 -17.69
C PRO A 61 -0.44 24.92 -17.62
N LEU A 62 0.01 24.37 -16.50
CA LEU A 62 0.05 22.92 -16.28
C LEU A 62 -1.36 22.30 -16.30
N ILE A 63 -2.35 22.97 -15.70
CA ILE A 63 -3.74 22.50 -15.66
C ILE A 63 -4.38 22.55 -17.06
N GLU A 64 -4.08 23.60 -17.83
CA GLU A 64 -4.52 23.77 -19.22
C GLU A 64 -3.92 22.70 -20.13
N ASP A 65 -2.61 22.46 -20.06
CA ASP A 65 -1.92 21.40 -20.80
C ASP A 65 -2.51 20.02 -20.49
N LEU A 66 -2.89 19.81 -19.22
CA LEU A 66 -3.57 18.60 -18.80
C LEU A 66 -5.03 18.54 -19.22
N ASN A 67 -5.66 19.59 -19.76
CA ASN A 67 -7.09 19.64 -20.11
C ASN A 67 -8.01 19.35 -18.91
N VAL A 68 -7.85 20.10 -17.83
CA VAL A 68 -8.66 20.00 -16.60
C VAL A 68 -9.30 21.35 -16.27
N CYS A 69 -10.51 21.35 -15.68
CA CYS A 69 -11.16 22.61 -15.28
C CYS A 69 -10.38 23.29 -14.15
N CYS A 70 -10.03 24.56 -14.32
CA CYS A 70 -9.34 25.37 -13.33
C CYS A 70 -10.31 26.34 -12.64
N THR A 71 -10.31 26.36 -11.31
CA THR A 71 -11.08 27.28 -10.47
C THR A 71 -10.13 28.11 -9.63
N ILE A 72 -10.07 29.42 -9.86
CA ILE A 72 -9.33 30.33 -8.97
C ILE A 72 -10.21 30.65 -7.75
N ASN A 73 -9.70 30.40 -6.55
CA ASN A 73 -10.26 30.86 -5.28
C ASN A 73 -9.52 32.13 -4.83
N PRO A 74 -10.13 33.33 -4.93
CA PRO A 74 -9.49 34.57 -4.48
C PRO A 74 -9.39 34.66 -2.95
N ARG A 75 -10.20 33.90 -2.21
CA ARG A 75 -10.29 33.88 -0.75
C ARG A 75 -9.48 32.74 -0.12
N TYR A 76 -8.44 32.24 -0.80
CA TYR A 76 -7.64 31.10 -0.34
C TYR A 76 -6.96 31.35 1.02
N GLN A 77 -6.76 32.62 1.39
CA GLN A 77 -6.19 33.03 2.67
C GLN A 77 -7.12 32.79 3.87
N GLU A 78 -8.44 32.70 3.64
CA GLU A 78 -9.46 32.45 4.67
C GLU A 78 -9.53 30.96 5.07
N GLY A 79 -8.78 30.08 4.40
CA GLY A 79 -8.67 28.65 4.72
C GLY A 79 -9.21 27.72 3.63
N MET A 80 -9.05 26.41 3.85
CA MET A 80 -9.39 25.39 2.85
C MET A 80 -10.87 25.40 2.46
N PHE A 81 -11.78 25.75 3.39
CA PHE A 81 -13.22 25.69 3.15
C PHE A 81 -13.68 26.64 2.04
N THR A 82 -13.08 27.82 1.88
CA THR A 82 -13.42 28.74 0.77
C THR A 82 -13.07 28.13 -0.59
N SER A 83 -12.07 27.25 -0.65
CA SER A 83 -11.72 26.50 -1.86
C SER A 83 -12.79 25.46 -2.20
N VAL A 84 -13.34 24.81 -1.19
CA VAL A 84 -14.48 23.89 -1.33
C VAL A 84 -15.72 24.63 -1.84
N GLN A 85 -16.03 25.80 -1.29
CA GLN A 85 -17.15 26.64 -1.78
C GLN A 85 -16.96 27.05 -3.24
N CYS A 86 -15.75 27.48 -3.62
CA CYS A 86 -15.45 27.85 -5.01
C CYS A 86 -15.61 26.67 -5.97
N ALA A 87 -15.22 25.46 -5.54
CA ALA A 87 -15.44 24.25 -6.34
C ALA A 87 -16.93 23.95 -6.51
N MET A 88 -17.69 23.92 -5.41
CA MET A 88 -19.13 23.65 -5.41
C MET A 88 -19.93 24.61 -6.29
N ALA A 89 -19.58 25.90 -6.27
CA ALA A 89 -20.25 26.92 -7.08
C ALA A 89 -20.06 26.73 -8.60
N ARG A 90 -19.03 25.99 -9.02
CA ARG A 90 -18.69 25.71 -10.43
C ARG A 90 -18.92 24.26 -10.83
N LEU A 91 -19.33 23.39 -9.90
CA LEU A 91 -19.58 21.99 -10.18
C LEU A 91 -20.87 21.88 -11.02
N PRO A 92 -20.85 21.19 -12.18
CA PRO A 92 -22.03 21.06 -13.02
C PRO A 92 -23.21 20.40 -12.28
N GLU A 93 -24.42 20.68 -12.77
CA GLU A 93 -25.60 19.90 -12.39
C GLU A 93 -25.51 18.46 -12.92
N GLY A 94 -26.23 17.54 -12.27
CA GLY A 94 -26.25 16.12 -12.66
C GLY A 94 -25.05 15.28 -12.19
N ILE A 95 -24.17 15.84 -11.35
CA ILE A 95 -23.17 15.07 -10.58
C ILE A 95 -23.84 14.56 -9.30
N ASP A 96 -23.74 13.26 -9.02
CA ASP A 96 -24.34 12.63 -7.83
C ASP A 96 -23.43 12.74 -6.60
N ALA A 97 -22.12 12.61 -6.81
CA ALA A 97 -21.11 12.75 -5.75
C ALA A 97 -19.76 13.20 -6.31
N PHE A 98 -18.91 13.72 -5.43
CA PHE A 98 -17.57 14.18 -5.78
C PHE A 98 -16.53 13.67 -4.80
N PHE A 99 -15.34 13.36 -5.30
CA PHE A 99 -14.16 13.15 -4.49
C PHE A 99 -13.54 14.49 -4.07
N MET A 100 -13.11 14.58 -2.81
CA MET A 100 -12.37 15.74 -2.30
C MET A 100 -10.91 15.38 -2.04
N GLN A 101 -10.00 15.83 -2.90
CA GLN A 101 -8.58 15.47 -2.87
C GLN A 101 -7.71 16.68 -2.54
N PRO A 102 -7.09 16.75 -1.35
CA PRO A 102 -5.95 17.63 -1.13
C PRO A 102 -4.80 17.23 -2.06
N VAL A 103 -4.19 18.20 -2.74
CA VAL A 103 -3.07 17.95 -3.67
C VAL A 103 -1.83 17.39 -2.96
N ASP A 104 -1.75 17.57 -1.65
CA ASP A 104 -0.66 17.10 -0.80
C ASP A 104 -0.82 15.67 -0.29
N ILE A 105 -1.84 14.93 -0.73
CA ILE A 105 -1.96 13.48 -0.55
C ILE A 105 -1.93 12.79 -1.94
N PRO A 106 -0.78 12.76 -2.63
CA PRO A 106 -0.72 12.46 -4.06
C PRO A 106 -0.63 10.96 -4.39
N LEU A 107 -0.52 10.08 -3.39
CA LEU A 107 -0.22 8.65 -3.59
C LEU A 107 -1.40 7.71 -3.30
N THR A 108 -2.62 8.20 -3.09
CA THR A 108 -3.80 7.32 -2.96
C THR A 108 -3.94 6.39 -4.17
N ARG A 109 -4.31 5.12 -3.94
CA ARG A 109 -4.43 4.13 -5.02
C ARG A 109 -5.82 4.10 -5.65
N ASN A 110 -5.88 3.78 -6.96
CA ASN A 110 -7.14 3.65 -7.70
C ASN A 110 -8.15 2.72 -7.01
N ARG A 111 -7.68 1.58 -6.47
CA ARG A 111 -8.53 0.60 -5.77
C ARG A 111 -9.27 1.18 -4.56
N THR A 112 -8.71 2.21 -3.92
CA THR A 112 -9.36 2.95 -2.83
C THR A 112 -10.55 3.73 -3.36
N LEU A 113 -10.41 4.41 -4.51
CA LEU A 113 -11.53 5.11 -5.15
C LEU A 113 -12.63 4.12 -5.59
N ASP A 114 -12.24 2.99 -6.19
CA ASP A 114 -13.20 1.96 -6.61
C ASP A 114 -13.96 1.37 -5.42
N ALA A 115 -13.29 1.21 -4.27
CA ALA A 115 -13.93 0.74 -3.04
C ALA A 115 -14.95 1.75 -2.51
N LEU A 116 -14.64 3.05 -2.55
CA LEU A 116 -15.56 4.11 -2.13
C LEU A 116 -16.78 4.20 -3.04
N ILE A 117 -16.60 4.09 -4.36
CA ILE A 117 -17.69 4.07 -5.34
C ILE A 117 -18.61 2.87 -5.09
N ARG A 118 -18.05 1.66 -4.97
CA ARG A 118 -18.83 0.45 -4.67
C ARG A 118 -19.59 0.57 -3.36
N ALA A 119 -18.95 1.09 -2.31
CA ALA A 119 -19.58 1.24 -1.00
C ALA A 119 -20.76 2.22 -1.05
N ARG A 120 -20.62 3.34 -1.77
CA ARG A 120 -21.72 4.28 -2.00
C ARG A 120 -22.86 3.61 -2.74
N GLN A 121 -22.58 2.99 -3.89
CA GLN A 121 -23.60 2.34 -4.71
C GLN A 121 -24.35 1.24 -3.95
N ALA A 122 -23.66 0.52 -3.06
CA ALA A 122 -24.27 -0.54 -2.26
C ALA A 122 -25.11 -0.04 -1.09
N THR A 123 -24.80 1.12 -0.52
CA THR A 123 -25.39 1.58 0.76
C THR A 123 -26.24 2.84 0.65
N GLY A 124 -26.08 3.62 -0.43
CA GLY A 124 -26.69 4.94 -0.58
C GLY A 124 -26.17 6.00 0.38
N LYS A 125 -25.10 5.71 1.15
CA LYS A 125 -24.56 6.65 2.15
C LYS A 125 -24.00 7.90 1.45
N GLY A 126 -24.28 9.05 2.04
CA GLY A 126 -23.96 10.36 1.48
C GLY A 126 -22.49 10.73 1.59
N ILE A 127 -21.75 10.17 2.55
CA ILE A 127 -20.34 10.49 2.79
C ILE A 127 -19.60 9.18 3.01
N ILE A 128 -18.63 8.86 2.17
CA ILE A 128 -17.79 7.67 2.34
C ILE A 128 -16.35 8.11 2.59
N HIS A 129 -15.77 7.67 3.69
CA HIS A 129 -14.36 7.89 4.02
C HIS A 129 -13.54 6.60 3.84
N PRO A 130 -12.39 6.64 3.16
CA PRO A 130 -11.41 5.58 3.30
C PRO A 130 -10.79 5.68 4.70
N VAL A 131 -10.55 4.54 5.33
CA VAL A 131 -9.89 4.43 6.63
C VAL A 131 -8.75 3.43 6.53
N PHE A 132 -7.60 3.81 7.07
CA PHE A 132 -6.46 2.91 7.23
C PHE A 132 -6.03 2.90 8.69
N TRP A 133 -6.20 1.77 9.36
CA TRP A 133 -5.92 1.58 10.80
C TRP A 133 -6.57 2.65 11.67
N GLY A 134 -7.87 2.84 11.51
CA GLY A 134 -8.66 3.79 12.30
C GLY A 134 -8.41 5.26 11.98
N LYS A 135 -7.49 5.59 11.06
CA LYS A 135 -7.26 6.95 10.58
C LYS A 135 -8.05 7.17 9.29
N ARG A 136 -8.99 8.13 9.30
CA ARG A 136 -9.65 8.62 8.08
C ARG A 136 -8.60 9.17 7.11
N GLY A 137 -8.66 8.73 5.87
CA GLY A 137 -7.82 9.18 4.77
C GLY A 137 -8.58 9.96 3.71
N HIS A 138 -7.90 10.16 2.58
CA HIS A 138 -8.35 10.91 1.41
C HIS A 138 -8.25 10.09 0.11
N PRO A 139 -9.11 10.39 -0.87
CA PRO A 139 -10.19 11.37 -0.81
C PRO A 139 -11.48 10.75 -0.23
N PRO A 140 -12.27 11.46 0.59
CA PRO A 140 -13.66 11.07 0.79
C PRO A 140 -14.49 11.26 -0.48
N LEU A 141 -15.55 10.46 -0.61
CA LEU A 141 -16.59 10.60 -1.61
C LEU A 141 -17.84 11.23 -0.97
N ILE A 142 -18.27 12.39 -1.45
CA ILE A 142 -19.30 13.22 -0.81
C ILE A 142 -20.43 13.49 -1.80
N SER A 143 -21.66 13.27 -1.34
CA SER A 143 -22.89 13.51 -2.10
C SER A 143 -23.07 14.99 -2.44
N THR A 144 -23.50 15.30 -3.66
CA THR A 144 -23.84 16.68 -4.05
C THR A 144 -25.10 17.20 -3.38
N THR A 145 -25.86 16.35 -2.69
CA THR A 145 -26.97 16.77 -1.81
C THR A 145 -26.55 17.75 -0.72
N TYR A 146 -25.26 17.81 -0.39
CA TYR A 146 -24.69 18.77 0.57
C TYR A 146 -24.25 20.09 -0.07
N ARG A 147 -24.43 20.27 -1.38
CA ARG A 147 -23.95 21.46 -2.13
C ARG A 147 -24.49 22.76 -1.54
N ASP A 148 -25.81 22.88 -1.38
CA ASP A 148 -26.43 24.11 -0.88
C ASP A 148 -25.99 24.43 0.55
N LEU A 149 -25.90 23.40 1.39
CA LEU A 149 -25.38 23.51 2.75
C LEU A 149 -23.93 24.05 2.76
N ILE A 150 -23.07 23.56 1.88
CA ILE A 150 -21.68 24.03 1.74
C ILE A 150 -21.64 25.49 1.27
N LEU A 151 -22.46 25.86 0.29
CA LEU A 151 -22.48 27.20 -0.29
C LEU A 151 -23.02 28.25 0.69
N GLN A 152 -23.96 27.88 1.56
CA GLN A 152 -24.61 28.78 2.52
C GLN A 152 -23.87 28.88 3.86
N SER A 153 -22.91 27.98 4.13
CA SER A 153 -22.13 28.00 5.38
C SER A 153 -21.18 29.19 5.45
N ASP A 154 -21.01 29.73 6.65
CA ASP A 154 -19.98 30.73 6.99
C ASP A 154 -18.56 30.14 7.07
N GLY A 155 -18.45 28.81 7.06
CA GLY A 155 -17.18 28.07 7.09
C GLY A 155 -16.60 27.81 8.48
N GLU A 156 -17.32 28.11 9.56
CA GLU A 156 -16.83 27.83 10.92
C GLU A 156 -16.58 26.32 11.12
N GLY A 157 -15.36 25.96 11.54
CA GLY A 157 -14.95 24.56 11.71
C GLY A 157 -14.79 23.76 10.40
N GLY A 158 -14.98 24.40 9.25
CA GLY A 158 -14.80 23.84 7.91
C GLY A 158 -15.74 22.68 7.57
N LEU A 159 -15.40 21.95 6.50
CA LEU A 159 -16.26 20.88 5.97
C LEU A 159 -16.52 19.77 6.99
N LYS A 160 -15.55 19.50 7.88
CA LYS A 160 -15.70 18.47 8.92
C LYS A 160 -16.81 18.85 9.91
N ALA A 161 -16.82 20.09 10.41
CA ALA A 161 -17.84 20.56 11.34
C ALA A 161 -19.21 20.62 10.66
N LEU A 162 -19.24 21.10 9.41
CA LEU A 162 -20.47 21.20 8.61
C LEU A 162 -21.17 19.84 8.41
N LEU A 163 -20.40 18.77 8.23
CA LEU A 163 -20.92 17.43 7.99
C LEU A 163 -21.18 16.64 9.27
N LEU A 164 -20.76 17.13 10.45
CA LEU A 164 -20.93 16.45 11.73
C LEU A 164 -22.39 16.11 12.06
N PRO A 165 -23.39 16.98 11.80
CA PRO A 165 -24.81 16.66 12.03
C PRO A 165 -25.33 15.49 11.19
N PHE A 166 -24.60 15.08 10.14
CA PHE A 166 -24.95 13.98 9.24
C PHE A 166 -24.14 12.72 9.53
N ALA A 167 -23.69 12.52 10.77
CA ALA A 167 -22.89 11.37 11.18
C ALA A 167 -23.51 10.02 10.77
N ASP A 168 -24.84 9.89 10.87
CA ASP A 168 -25.57 8.68 10.45
C ASP A 168 -25.50 8.41 8.94
N ASN A 169 -25.16 9.42 8.13
CA ASN A 169 -24.96 9.30 6.69
C ASN A 169 -23.48 9.12 6.29
N ILE A 170 -22.59 9.01 7.27
CA ILE A 170 -21.18 8.69 7.07
C ILE A 170 -21.00 7.16 7.08
N LEU A 171 -20.25 6.66 6.10
CA LEU A 171 -19.71 5.31 6.10
C LEU A 171 -18.19 5.39 6.04
N GLU A 172 -17.55 4.73 7.00
CA GLU A 172 -16.11 4.50 6.99
C GLU A 172 -15.84 3.12 6.40
N ILE A 173 -14.96 3.05 5.40
CA ILE A 173 -14.53 1.78 4.82
C ILE A 173 -13.04 1.57 5.06
N GLU A 174 -12.71 0.44 5.66
CA GLU A 174 -11.33 0.06 5.86
C GLU A 174 -10.72 -0.36 4.52
N VAL A 175 -9.59 0.23 4.16
CA VAL A 175 -8.87 -0.04 2.90
C VAL A 175 -7.41 -0.38 3.18
N PRO A 176 -6.81 -1.37 2.48
CA PRO A 176 -5.38 -1.68 2.61
C PRO A 176 -4.55 -0.67 1.80
N ASP A 177 -4.65 0.61 2.14
CA ASP A 177 -3.97 1.71 1.46
C ASP A 177 -3.52 2.78 2.45
N GLU A 178 -2.28 2.65 2.95
CA GLU A 178 -1.69 3.63 3.86
C GLU A 178 -1.58 5.01 3.19
N HIS A 179 -1.37 5.03 1.88
CA HIS A 179 -1.08 6.22 1.10
C HIS A 179 -2.25 7.20 1.09
N CYS A 180 -3.48 6.76 1.39
CA CYS A 180 -4.62 7.64 1.58
C CYS A 180 -4.49 8.53 2.84
N THR A 181 -3.54 8.24 3.73
CA THR A 181 -3.33 8.97 4.99
C THR A 181 -2.00 9.72 5.07
N LEU A 182 -1.19 9.65 4.00
CA LEU A 182 0.14 10.26 3.93
C LEU A 182 0.07 11.58 3.17
N ASP A 183 0.29 12.69 3.88
CA ASP A 183 0.46 14.01 3.28
C ASP A 183 1.95 14.37 3.09
N MET A 184 2.23 15.53 2.50
CA MET A 184 3.58 16.12 2.44
C MET A 184 3.62 17.49 3.12
N ASP A 185 3.28 17.54 4.40
CA ASP A 185 3.33 18.76 5.20
C ASP A 185 4.75 19.27 5.52
N THR A 186 5.70 18.36 5.68
CA THR A 186 7.09 18.66 6.02
C THR A 186 8.08 18.03 5.03
N PRO A 187 9.35 18.48 5.01
CA PRO A 187 10.38 17.84 4.19
C PRO A 187 10.60 16.36 4.49
N ALA A 188 10.40 15.94 5.74
CA ALA A 188 10.47 14.54 6.14
C ALA A 188 9.32 13.72 5.53
N ASP A 189 8.10 14.26 5.56
CA ASP A 189 6.93 13.62 4.93
C ASP A 189 7.13 13.46 3.42
N TYR A 190 7.66 14.49 2.76
CA TYR A 190 7.97 14.44 1.34
C TYR A 190 9.08 13.42 1.01
N ALA A 191 10.13 13.34 1.83
CA ALA A 191 11.17 12.31 1.68
C ALA A 191 10.59 10.89 1.82
N TYR A 192 9.67 10.70 2.77
CA TYR A 192 8.94 9.44 2.92
C TYR A 192 8.06 9.15 1.70
N LEU A 193 7.33 10.13 1.15
CA LEU A 193 6.56 9.95 -0.07
C LEU A 193 7.44 9.64 -1.29
N LEU A 194 8.64 10.20 -1.41
CA LEU A 194 9.60 9.84 -2.46
C LEU A 194 9.98 8.37 -2.37
N TYR A 195 10.34 7.91 -1.17
CA TYR A 195 10.62 6.50 -0.91
C TYR A 195 9.42 5.60 -1.24
N ARG A 196 8.22 5.99 -0.81
CA ARG A 196 6.98 5.25 -1.11
C ARG A 196 6.62 5.25 -2.58
N GLN A 197 6.91 6.32 -3.32
CA GLN A 197 6.70 6.41 -4.75
C GLN A 197 7.60 5.44 -5.52
N GLU A 198 8.86 5.28 -5.11
CA GLU A 198 9.78 4.31 -5.70
C GLU A 198 9.30 2.86 -5.47
N HIS A 199 8.68 2.60 -4.31
CA HIS A 199 8.18 1.29 -3.91
C HIS A 199 6.65 1.18 -4.03
N PHE A 200 6.01 1.98 -4.90
CA PHE A 200 4.54 2.08 -4.96
C PHE A 200 3.84 0.75 -5.26
N ALA A 201 4.49 -0.09 -6.06
CA ALA A 201 4.02 -1.42 -6.45
C ALA A 201 4.18 -2.49 -5.36
N VAL A 202 4.78 -2.13 -4.21
CA VAL A 202 5.03 -3.02 -3.07
C VAL A 202 4.29 -2.46 -1.85
N PRO A 203 3.50 -3.25 -1.11
CA PRO A 203 2.85 -2.78 0.11
C PRO A 203 3.89 -2.40 1.16
N SER A 204 3.64 -1.31 1.89
CA SER A 204 4.42 -0.95 3.07
C SER A 204 4.33 -2.04 4.15
N HIS A 205 5.15 -1.95 5.21
CA HIS A 205 5.04 -2.87 6.34
C HIS A 205 3.64 -2.83 6.96
N ARG A 206 3.11 -1.63 7.18
CA ARG A 206 1.78 -1.42 7.73
C ARG A 206 0.69 -1.98 6.81
N GLU A 207 0.83 -1.80 5.49
CA GLU A 207 -0.10 -2.41 4.52
C GLU A 207 -0.04 -3.94 4.54
N CYS A 208 1.14 -4.54 4.68
CA CYS A 208 1.28 -6.00 4.80
C CYS A 208 0.60 -6.53 6.06
N GLU A 209 0.82 -5.89 7.21
CA GLU A 209 0.17 -6.25 8.47
C GLU A 209 -1.35 -6.09 8.39
N HIS A 210 -1.82 -4.99 7.80
CA HIS A 210 -3.23 -4.76 7.54
C HIS A 210 -3.83 -5.87 6.66
N LEU A 211 -3.16 -6.20 5.55
CA LEU A 211 -3.60 -7.25 4.64
C LEU A 211 -3.68 -8.60 5.35
N LEU A 212 -2.69 -8.97 6.14
CA LEU A 212 -2.69 -10.23 6.89
C LEU A 212 -3.86 -10.32 7.86
N THR A 213 -4.04 -9.28 8.68
CA THR A 213 -4.92 -9.34 9.85
C THR A 213 -6.38 -8.98 9.55
N HIS A 214 -6.64 -8.11 8.58
CA HIS A 214 -7.99 -7.61 8.29
C HIS A 214 -8.50 -8.07 6.92
N HIS A 215 -7.66 -8.05 5.87
CA HIS A 215 -8.11 -8.41 4.53
C HIS A 215 -8.20 -9.94 4.36
N PHE A 216 -7.08 -10.64 4.62
CA PHE A 216 -7.01 -12.10 4.57
C PHE A 216 -7.47 -12.76 5.87
N SER A 217 -7.54 -11.99 6.97
CA SER A 217 -7.97 -12.45 8.29
C SER A 217 -7.28 -13.75 8.73
N VAL A 218 -5.95 -13.83 8.56
CA VAL A 218 -5.19 -15.01 8.97
C VAL A 218 -5.17 -15.14 10.49
N SER A 219 -5.08 -16.37 11.02
CA SER A 219 -4.92 -16.59 12.46
C SER A 219 -3.64 -15.94 13.01
N GLU A 220 -3.64 -15.54 14.28
CA GLU A 220 -2.45 -14.95 14.93
C GLU A 220 -1.22 -15.86 14.84
N LYS A 221 -1.40 -17.19 14.87
CA LYS A 221 -0.32 -18.15 14.68
C LYS A 221 0.36 -18.01 13.30
N VAL A 222 -0.42 -17.77 12.25
CA VAL A 222 0.09 -17.59 10.87
C VAL A 222 0.70 -16.20 10.71
N ALA A 223 0.10 -15.16 11.30
CA ALA A 223 0.67 -13.82 11.31
C ALA A 223 2.04 -13.81 12.02
N ALA A 224 2.13 -14.36 13.23
CA ALA A 224 3.37 -14.47 13.98
C ALA A 224 4.45 -15.28 13.25
N HIS A 225 4.06 -16.36 12.56
CA HIS A 225 4.96 -17.10 11.67
C HIS A 225 5.51 -16.21 10.55
N SER A 226 4.62 -15.53 9.83
CA SER A 226 4.99 -14.69 8.68
C SER A 226 5.88 -13.52 9.09
N ARG A 227 5.64 -12.90 10.25
CA ARG A 227 6.52 -11.87 10.84
C ARG A 227 7.92 -12.43 11.11
N GLN A 228 8.02 -13.63 11.69
CA GLN A 228 9.32 -14.25 11.95
C GLN A 228 10.03 -14.65 10.65
N VAL A 229 9.31 -15.13 9.64
CA VAL A 229 9.86 -15.41 8.30
C VAL A 229 10.40 -14.12 7.67
N ALA A 230 9.67 -13.01 7.78
CA ALA A 230 10.12 -11.71 7.29
C ALA A 230 11.39 -11.22 7.98
N ARG A 231 11.51 -11.40 9.30
CA ARG A 231 12.75 -11.10 10.04
C ARG A 231 13.95 -11.88 9.49
N VAL A 232 13.80 -13.21 9.37
CA VAL A 232 14.87 -14.07 8.82
C VAL A 232 15.22 -13.68 7.40
N ALA A 233 14.22 -13.46 6.54
CA ALA A 233 14.44 -13.07 5.14
C ALA A 233 15.18 -11.72 5.03
N LEU A 234 14.84 -10.75 5.88
CA LEU A 234 15.52 -9.46 5.92
C LEU A 234 16.96 -9.56 6.43
N THR A 235 17.24 -10.37 7.46
CA THR A 235 18.61 -10.64 7.91
C THR A 235 19.46 -11.24 6.79
N LEU A 236 18.95 -12.26 6.10
CA LEU A 236 19.64 -12.87 4.96
C LEU A 236 19.88 -11.82 3.86
N THR A 237 18.87 -11.00 3.56
CA THR A 237 18.95 -9.93 2.55
C THR A 237 19.98 -8.87 2.92
N SER A 238 20.07 -8.46 4.19
CA SER A 238 21.09 -7.52 4.68
C SER A 238 22.50 -8.04 4.36
N HIS A 239 22.78 -9.31 4.67
CA HIS A 239 24.09 -9.90 4.42
C HIS A 239 24.38 -10.12 2.93
N LEU A 240 23.38 -10.47 2.13
CA LEU A 240 23.52 -10.56 0.68
C LEU A 240 23.85 -9.18 0.08
N ASN A 241 23.14 -8.13 0.49
CA ASN A 241 23.40 -6.75 0.06
C ASN A 241 24.80 -6.27 0.48
N GLN A 242 25.24 -6.57 1.70
CA GLN A 242 26.61 -6.28 2.17
C GLN A 242 27.68 -7.01 1.35
N ALA A 243 27.36 -8.17 0.79
CA ALA A 243 28.23 -8.92 -0.10
C ALA A 243 28.14 -8.49 -1.58
N GLY A 244 27.38 -7.42 -1.89
CA GLY A 244 27.24 -6.86 -3.24
C GLY A 244 26.14 -7.49 -4.09
N ILE A 245 25.32 -8.40 -3.53
CA ILE A 245 24.17 -8.97 -4.21
C ILE A 245 22.96 -8.09 -3.91
N VAL A 246 22.60 -7.24 -4.88
CA VAL A 246 21.51 -6.26 -4.72
C VAL A 246 20.16 -6.95 -4.73
N MET A 247 19.45 -6.86 -3.61
CA MET A 247 18.09 -7.34 -3.44
C MET A 247 17.23 -6.30 -2.71
N ASP A 248 16.04 -6.04 -3.26
CA ASP A 248 15.07 -5.09 -2.74
C ASP A 248 14.49 -5.60 -1.40
N ARG A 249 14.79 -4.88 -0.32
CA ARG A 249 14.35 -5.22 1.04
C ARG A 249 12.84 -5.10 1.21
N GLU A 250 12.20 -4.12 0.58
CA GLU A 250 10.75 -3.92 0.68
C GLU A 250 10.01 -5.06 0.01
N LEU A 251 10.48 -5.47 -1.17
CA LEU A 251 9.91 -6.59 -1.89
C LEU A 251 10.07 -7.90 -1.12
N VAL A 252 11.25 -8.16 -0.53
CA VAL A 252 11.50 -9.33 0.31
C VAL A 252 10.59 -9.34 1.53
N ARG A 253 10.51 -8.20 2.26
CA ARG A 253 9.66 -8.06 3.45
C ARG A 253 8.21 -8.34 3.12
N ALA A 254 7.69 -7.73 2.06
CA ALA A 254 6.30 -7.90 1.66
C ALA A 254 6.00 -9.34 1.22
N ALA A 255 6.88 -9.96 0.44
CA ALA A 255 6.74 -11.36 0.05
C ALA A 255 6.76 -12.31 1.25
N ALA A 256 7.66 -12.08 2.21
CA ALA A 256 7.77 -12.88 3.42
C ALA A 256 6.59 -12.70 4.37
N LEU A 257 6.07 -11.48 4.54
CA LEU A 257 4.87 -11.26 5.35
C LEU A 257 3.65 -11.90 4.71
N LEU A 258 3.50 -11.85 3.38
CA LEU A 258 2.27 -12.27 2.69
C LEU A 258 2.30 -13.69 2.10
N HIS A 259 3.39 -14.46 2.26
CA HIS A 259 3.54 -15.77 1.62
C HIS A 259 2.45 -16.79 2.00
N ASP A 260 1.98 -16.72 3.25
CA ASP A 260 0.97 -17.62 3.81
C ASP A 260 -0.39 -16.92 3.98
N CYS A 261 -0.65 -15.83 3.25
CA CYS A 261 -1.86 -15.03 3.40
C CYS A 261 -3.17 -15.83 3.18
N CYS A 262 -3.13 -16.91 2.41
CA CYS A 262 -4.28 -17.80 2.18
C CYS A 262 -4.11 -19.18 2.82
N ARG A 263 -3.36 -19.31 3.92
CA ARG A 263 -2.92 -20.60 4.49
C ARG A 263 -4.03 -21.64 4.72
N SER A 264 -5.27 -21.20 4.97
CA SER A 264 -6.44 -22.07 5.18
C SER A 264 -7.02 -22.67 3.88
N GLN A 265 -6.63 -22.17 2.72
CA GLN A 265 -7.14 -22.58 1.42
C GLN A 265 -6.33 -23.75 0.84
N THR A 266 -6.98 -24.59 0.04
CA THR A 266 -6.28 -25.58 -0.79
C THR A 266 -5.40 -24.86 -1.81
N ASP A 267 -4.16 -25.32 -1.98
CA ASP A 267 -3.15 -24.65 -2.82
C ASP A 267 -2.99 -23.16 -2.44
N HIS A 268 -2.72 -22.93 -1.16
CA HIS A 268 -2.67 -21.59 -0.55
C HIS A 268 -1.70 -20.65 -1.25
N ALA A 269 -0.57 -21.18 -1.76
CA ALA A 269 0.45 -20.40 -2.45
C ALA A 269 -0.11 -19.76 -3.75
N ARG A 270 -0.78 -20.55 -4.60
CA ARG A 270 -1.37 -20.03 -5.85
C ARG A 270 -2.59 -19.16 -5.58
N THR A 271 -3.40 -19.53 -4.59
CA THR A 271 -4.57 -18.73 -4.18
C THR A 271 -4.14 -17.36 -3.66
N GLY A 272 -3.13 -17.31 -2.79
CA GLY A 272 -2.55 -16.07 -2.27
C GLY A 272 -1.94 -15.22 -3.38
N ALA A 273 -1.18 -15.83 -4.30
CA ALA A 273 -0.62 -15.12 -5.45
C ALA A 273 -1.71 -14.48 -6.32
N ARG A 274 -2.81 -15.19 -6.62
CA ARG A 274 -3.93 -14.63 -7.40
C ARG A 274 -4.58 -13.45 -6.67
N ALA A 275 -4.87 -13.58 -5.39
CA ALA A 275 -5.46 -12.51 -4.60
C ALA A 275 -4.56 -11.26 -4.55
N LEU A 276 -3.24 -11.44 -4.43
CA LEU A 276 -2.28 -10.33 -4.49
C LEU A 276 -2.26 -9.63 -5.86
N ARG A 277 -2.40 -10.38 -6.97
CA ARG A 277 -2.55 -9.78 -8.31
C ARG A 277 -3.82 -8.95 -8.44
N GLU A 278 -4.94 -9.44 -7.91
CA GLU A 278 -6.21 -8.72 -7.90
C GLU A 278 -6.11 -7.40 -7.10
N LEU A 279 -5.26 -7.36 -6.08
CA LEU A 279 -4.93 -6.15 -5.34
C LEU A 279 -3.90 -5.25 -6.04
N GLY A 280 -3.30 -5.68 -7.15
CA GLY A 280 -2.30 -4.93 -7.93
C GLY A 280 -0.84 -5.16 -7.51
N TYR A 281 -0.55 -6.20 -6.72
CA TYR A 281 0.78 -6.54 -6.21
C TYR A 281 1.45 -7.66 -7.03
N GLU A 282 1.61 -7.42 -8.33
CA GLU A 282 2.16 -8.42 -9.28
C GLU A 282 3.57 -8.88 -8.91
N THR A 283 4.43 -7.97 -8.46
CA THR A 283 5.83 -8.25 -8.13
C THR A 283 6.00 -9.24 -6.98
N ILE A 284 5.01 -9.36 -6.10
CA ILE A 284 5.03 -10.26 -4.95
C ILE A 284 4.34 -11.59 -5.26
N ALA A 285 3.40 -11.60 -6.20
CA ALA A 285 2.61 -12.79 -6.54
C ALA A 285 3.49 -13.97 -7.00
N GLY A 286 4.55 -13.71 -7.77
CA GLY A 286 5.50 -14.74 -8.20
C GLY A 286 6.19 -15.44 -7.02
N PRO A 287 6.89 -14.70 -6.15
CA PRO A 287 7.52 -15.24 -4.95
C PRO A 287 6.56 -16.05 -4.06
N VAL A 288 5.36 -15.52 -3.82
CA VAL A 288 4.32 -16.18 -3.03
C VAL A 288 3.86 -17.48 -3.67
N ALA A 289 3.71 -17.53 -5.00
CA ALA A 289 3.27 -18.74 -5.71
C ALA A 289 4.27 -19.91 -5.60
N SER A 290 5.57 -19.63 -5.46
CA SER A 290 6.63 -20.64 -5.44
C SER A 290 7.26 -20.90 -4.06
N HIS A 291 6.78 -20.27 -2.98
CA HIS A 291 7.45 -20.38 -1.67
C HIS A 291 7.46 -21.82 -1.08
N MET A 292 6.57 -22.70 -1.57
CA MET A 292 6.49 -24.10 -1.13
C MET A 292 7.43 -25.04 -1.89
N ASP A 293 7.68 -24.74 -3.17
CA ASP A 293 8.40 -25.61 -4.10
C ASP A 293 9.17 -24.75 -5.11
N ILE A 294 10.46 -25.00 -5.23
CA ILE A 294 11.38 -24.20 -6.04
C ILE A 294 12.43 -25.08 -6.69
N ASP A 295 12.90 -24.67 -7.87
CA ASP A 295 14.12 -25.21 -8.48
C ASP A 295 15.32 -24.33 -8.12
N VAL A 296 16.44 -24.95 -7.78
CA VAL A 296 17.63 -24.29 -7.21
C VAL A 296 18.82 -24.52 -8.12
N PRO A 297 19.12 -23.60 -9.05
CA PRO A 297 20.28 -23.72 -9.93
C PRO A 297 21.58 -23.65 -9.12
N PRO A 298 22.54 -24.56 -9.27
CA PRO A 298 23.70 -24.65 -8.37
C PRO A 298 24.60 -23.41 -8.38
N GLU A 299 24.83 -22.80 -9.55
CA GLU A 299 25.81 -21.73 -9.75
C GLU A 299 25.22 -20.30 -9.70
N ALA A 300 23.90 -20.17 -9.49
CA ALA A 300 23.25 -18.87 -9.45
C ALA A 300 23.33 -18.23 -8.06
N VAL A 301 23.53 -16.91 -8.02
CA VAL A 301 23.35 -16.10 -6.79
C VAL A 301 21.93 -16.30 -6.22
N PRO A 302 21.74 -16.27 -4.90
CA PRO A 302 20.43 -16.40 -4.29
C PRO A 302 19.42 -15.36 -4.82
N THR A 303 18.31 -15.84 -5.34
CA THR A 303 17.16 -15.04 -5.76
C THR A 303 16.23 -14.73 -4.58
N LEU A 304 15.33 -13.77 -4.75
CA LEU A 304 14.29 -13.48 -3.75
C LEU A 304 13.41 -14.70 -3.45
N HIS A 305 13.10 -15.52 -4.46
CA HIS A 305 12.31 -16.74 -4.28
C HIS A 305 13.06 -17.74 -3.39
N GLU A 306 14.38 -17.89 -3.59
CA GLU A 306 15.23 -18.75 -2.77
C GLU A 306 15.37 -18.22 -1.34
N VAL A 307 15.53 -16.91 -1.15
CA VAL A 307 15.59 -16.28 0.18
C VAL A 307 14.29 -16.49 0.95
N LEU A 308 13.14 -16.25 0.31
CA LEU A 308 11.82 -16.50 0.90
C LEU A 308 11.65 -17.98 1.26
N PHE A 309 11.97 -18.87 0.34
CA PHE A 309 11.86 -20.32 0.56
C PHE A 309 12.70 -20.76 1.75
N LEU A 310 13.98 -20.35 1.80
CA LEU A 310 14.89 -20.69 2.89
C LEU A 310 14.42 -20.09 4.22
N ALA A 311 14.02 -18.82 4.23
CA ALA A 311 13.55 -18.13 5.44
C ALA A 311 12.31 -18.81 6.03
N ASP A 312 11.33 -19.19 5.20
CA ASP A 312 10.21 -20.02 5.66
C ASP A 312 10.76 -21.30 6.27
N LYS A 313 11.64 -22.04 5.57
CA LYS A 313 12.17 -23.33 6.07
C LYS A 313 13.00 -23.23 7.36
N LEU A 314 13.54 -22.06 7.70
CA LEU A 314 14.27 -21.84 8.95
C LEU A 314 13.37 -21.42 10.13
N VAL A 315 12.05 -21.31 9.92
CA VAL A 315 11.10 -20.88 10.96
C VAL A 315 10.00 -21.92 11.23
N MET A 316 9.91 -22.42 12.45
CA MET A 316 8.81 -23.28 12.90
C MET A 316 7.93 -22.54 13.91
N GLY A 317 6.65 -22.32 13.57
CA GLY A 317 5.82 -21.39 14.34
C GLY A 317 6.43 -19.99 14.30
N SER A 318 6.82 -19.44 15.44
CA SER A 318 7.53 -18.15 15.54
C SER A 318 8.99 -18.28 16.01
N ARG A 319 9.59 -19.47 15.92
CA ARG A 319 10.96 -19.74 16.38
C ARG A 319 11.86 -20.19 15.23
N LEU A 320 13.15 -19.87 15.34
CA LEU A 320 14.17 -20.45 14.48
C LEU A 320 14.26 -21.97 14.70
N THR A 321 14.53 -22.72 13.64
CA THR A 321 14.70 -24.18 13.68
C THR A 321 15.85 -24.59 12.76
N ASP A 322 16.52 -25.70 13.09
CA ASP A 322 17.46 -26.32 12.16
C ASP A 322 16.70 -26.98 11.00
N LEU A 323 17.28 -26.96 9.80
CA LEU A 323 16.66 -27.58 8.63
C LEU A 323 16.45 -29.08 8.87
N ASN A 324 17.44 -29.79 9.40
CA ASN A 324 17.31 -31.23 9.60
C ASN A 324 16.23 -31.56 10.64
N GLU A 325 16.18 -30.81 11.74
CA GLU A 325 15.13 -30.95 12.76
C GLU A 325 13.73 -30.75 12.16
N ARG A 326 13.52 -29.66 11.40
CA ARG A 326 12.22 -29.36 10.78
C ARG A 326 11.72 -30.47 9.85
N PHE A 327 12.63 -31.04 9.06
CA PHE A 327 12.26 -32.04 8.07
C PHE A 327 12.14 -33.45 8.70
N ALA A 328 12.92 -33.77 9.73
CA ALA A 328 12.86 -35.05 10.44
C ALA A 328 11.46 -35.35 11.02
N GLU A 329 10.84 -34.38 11.70
CA GLU A 329 9.49 -34.52 12.26
C GLU A 329 8.45 -34.86 11.19
N LYS A 330 8.58 -34.26 9.99
CA LYS A 330 7.66 -34.51 8.88
C LYS A 330 7.91 -35.86 8.22
N LEU A 331 9.17 -36.25 8.05
CA LEU A 331 9.53 -37.56 7.48
C LEU A 331 9.01 -38.70 8.35
N GLU A 332 9.14 -38.58 9.66
CA GLU A 332 8.62 -39.58 10.61
C GLU A 332 7.09 -39.69 10.51
N ARG A 333 6.40 -38.54 10.55
CA ARG A 333 4.93 -38.45 10.46
C ARG A 333 4.36 -39.04 9.17
N PHE A 334 5.07 -38.92 8.05
CA PHE A 334 4.61 -39.36 6.73
C PHE A 334 5.38 -40.58 6.18
N SER A 335 6.12 -41.30 7.03
CA SER A 335 6.99 -42.43 6.66
C SER A 335 6.32 -43.51 5.80
N GLY A 336 5.01 -43.74 5.97
CA GLY A 336 4.22 -44.68 5.16
C GLY A 336 3.72 -44.15 3.80
N GLN A 337 4.08 -42.93 3.39
CA GLN A 337 3.56 -42.27 2.18
C GLN A 337 4.69 -41.82 1.25
N PRO A 338 5.23 -42.71 0.38
CA PRO A 338 6.45 -42.46 -0.39
C PRO A 338 6.44 -41.17 -1.21
N ALA A 339 5.33 -40.86 -1.88
CA ALA A 339 5.21 -39.64 -2.67
C ALA A 339 5.32 -38.34 -1.84
N ILE A 340 4.82 -38.36 -0.59
CA ILE A 340 4.93 -37.21 0.33
C ILE A 340 6.36 -37.12 0.85
N VAL A 341 6.97 -38.26 1.21
CA VAL A 341 8.37 -38.34 1.66
C VAL A 341 9.31 -37.78 0.59
N ASP A 342 9.14 -38.18 -0.67
CA ASP A 342 9.95 -37.66 -1.78
C ASP A 342 9.81 -36.14 -1.95
N ALA A 343 8.59 -35.60 -1.77
CA ALA A 343 8.36 -34.16 -1.83
C ALA A 343 9.02 -33.42 -0.65
N ILE A 344 8.97 -33.99 0.55
CA ILE A 344 9.65 -33.46 1.74
C ILE A 344 11.16 -33.43 1.50
N GLU A 345 11.75 -34.49 0.93
CA GLU A 345 13.18 -34.54 0.68
C GLU A 345 13.65 -33.64 -0.45
N ARG A 346 12.86 -33.47 -1.51
CA ARG A 346 13.17 -32.45 -2.53
C ARG A 346 13.25 -31.05 -1.91
N ARG A 347 12.29 -30.70 -1.04
CA ARG A 347 12.27 -29.41 -0.34
C ARG A 347 13.44 -29.26 0.63
N ARG A 348 13.79 -30.33 1.36
CA ARG A 348 14.96 -30.34 2.25
C ARG A 348 16.25 -30.10 1.47
N GLN A 349 16.44 -30.82 0.37
CA GLN A 349 17.61 -30.64 -0.50
C GLN A 349 17.69 -29.23 -1.07
N ALA A 350 16.57 -28.66 -1.54
CA ALA A 350 16.50 -27.29 -2.00
C ALA A 350 16.93 -26.30 -0.89
N ALA A 351 16.37 -26.43 0.31
CA ALA A 351 16.72 -25.56 1.45
C ALA A 351 18.22 -25.66 1.80
N CYS A 352 18.77 -26.88 1.85
CA CYS A 352 20.20 -27.08 2.12
C CYS A 352 21.10 -26.49 1.02
N ARG A 353 20.71 -26.58 -0.26
CA ARG A 353 21.47 -25.97 -1.37
C ARG A 353 21.46 -24.45 -1.27
N ILE A 354 20.28 -23.85 -1.05
CA ILE A 354 20.17 -22.39 -0.88
C ILE A 354 20.97 -21.94 0.34
N GLY A 355 20.88 -22.66 1.46
CA GLY A 355 21.65 -22.38 2.66
C GLY A 355 23.17 -22.36 2.38
N LYS A 356 23.68 -23.38 1.68
CA LYS A 356 25.11 -23.43 1.29
C LYS A 356 25.53 -22.27 0.39
N LYS A 357 24.67 -21.83 -0.56
CA LYS A 357 24.94 -20.63 -1.36
C LYS A 357 25.14 -19.41 -0.46
N CYS A 358 24.18 -19.19 0.44
CA CYS A 358 24.23 -18.10 1.41
C CYS A 358 25.49 -18.17 2.29
N GLU A 359 25.80 -19.32 2.88
CA GLU A 359 26.99 -19.49 3.75
C GLU A 359 28.30 -19.25 3.00
N THR A 360 28.38 -19.67 1.73
CA THR A 360 29.53 -19.41 0.86
C THR A 360 29.75 -17.92 0.65
N ILE A 361 28.66 -17.17 0.42
CA ILE A 361 28.68 -15.71 0.27
C ILE A 361 29.03 -15.02 1.60
N PHE A 362 28.42 -15.46 2.70
CA PHE A 362 28.58 -14.84 4.03
C PHE A 362 29.92 -15.17 4.68
N LYS A 363 30.58 -16.25 4.22
CA LYS A 363 31.78 -16.87 4.82
C LYS A 363 31.57 -17.25 6.29
N ARG A 364 30.34 -17.56 6.66
CA ARG A 364 29.83 -17.84 8.01
C ARG A 364 28.65 -18.78 7.92
N SER A 365 28.38 -19.53 8.98
CA SER A 365 27.21 -20.42 9.02
C SER A 365 25.90 -19.61 9.14
N LEU A 366 24.78 -20.18 8.67
CA LEU A 366 23.46 -19.56 8.86
C LEU A 366 23.14 -19.35 10.34
N THR A 367 23.54 -20.28 11.21
CA THR A 367 23.32 -20.18 12.66
C THR A 367 24.05 -18.98 13.26
N GLU A 368 25.27 -18.68 12.82
CA GLU A 368 26.02 -17.50 13.29
C GLU A 368 25.39 -16.20 12.81
N VAL A 369 24.95 -16.17 11.54
CA VAL A 369 24.28 -15.03 10.94
C VAL A 369 22.97 -14.70 11.67
N LEU A 370 22.15 -15.72 11.94
CA LEU A 370 20.82 -15.51 12.54
C LEU A 370 20.83 -15.35 14.07
N ARG A 371 21.97 -15.59 14.76
CA ARG A 371 22.11 -15.40 16.22
C ARG A 371 22.65 -14.03 16.62
N ARG A 372 23.42 -13.35 15.75
CA ARG A 372 24.15 -12.11 16.10
C ARG A 372 23.34 -10.83 15.94
N ASP A 373 22.32 -10.85 15.09
CA ASP A 373 21.41 -9.73 14.96
C ASP A 373 20.35 -9.85 16.07
N HIS A 374 20.41 -8.99 17.09
CA HIS A 374 19.23 -8.72 17.92
C HIS A 374 18.12 -8.28 16.97
N LEU A 375 17.10 -9.13 16.79
CA LEU A 375 16.08 -9.08 15.73
C LEU A 375 15.05 -7.94 15.90
N ASP A 376 15.51 -6.71 16.13
CA ASP A 376 14.70 -5.51 16.38
C ASP A 376 14.82 -4.50 15.22
N GLU A 377 14.38 -4.87 14.02
CA GLU A 377 14.24 -3.92 12.89
C GLU A 377 12.99 -4.22 12.03
N LEU A 378 11.81 -4.34 12.66
CA LEU A 378 10.53 -4.27 11.93
C LEU A 378 9.73 -3.00 12.22
N GLU A 379 10.25 -2.11 13.09
CA GLU A 379 9.61 -0.84 13.43
C GLU A 379 10.48 0.31 12.92
N GLY A 380 10.32 0.64 11.63
CA GLY A 380 10.98 1.77 10.98
C GLY A 380 10.18 2.23 9.79
#